data_AF-A0A974Y7J5-F1
#
_entry.id   AF-A0A974Y7J5-F1
#
_cell.length_a   1.000
_cell.length_b   1.000
_cell.length_c   1.000
_cell.angle_alpha   90.00
_cell.angle_beta   90.00
_cell.angle_gamma   90.00
#
_symmetry.space_group_name_H-M   'P 1'
#
loop_
_entity.id
_entity.type
_entity.pdbx_description
1 polymer ?
#
loop_
_entity_poly.entity_id
_entity_poly.type
_entity_poly.pdbx_seq_one_letter_code
_entity_poly.pdbx_strand_id
1 'polypeptide(L)'
;MPDLLLSLITPDDVAQHVEDLLLSRPDLVRGFTSGRVNGHGAAIQLVEAAELVSGHSPRIQIQTVGPEPDMHAVLALIKQALPQANVFYWLLPVVAMGRL
;
A
#
# COMPACT_ATOMS: atom_id res chain seq x y z
N MET A 1 -11.17 9.78 -16.76
CA MET A 1 -10.93 8.46 -16.13
C MET A 1 -11.40 8.56 -14.69
N PRO A 2 -11.93 7.49 -14.09
CA PRO A 2 -12.40 7.52 -12.71
C PRO A 2 -11.24 7.75 -11.73
N ASP A 3 -11.58 8.25 -10.54
CA ASP A 3 -10.67 8.18 -9.39
C ASP A 3 -10.67 6.76 -8.83
N LEU A 4 -9.50 6.31 -8.38
CA LEU A 4 -9.29 5.01 -7.75
C LEU A 4 -8.75 5.18 -6.34
N LEU A 5 -9.21 4.31 -5.45
CA LEU A 5 -8.59 4.05 -4.16
C LEU A 5 -7.49 3.02 -4.35
N LEU A 6 -6.24 3.43 -4.20
CA LEU A 6 -5.11 2.54 -4.08
C LEU A 6 -4.95 2.12 -2.63
N SER A 7 -4.91 0.80 -2.39
CA SER A 7 -4.55 0.22 -1.10
C SER A 7 -3.30 -0.62 -1.24
N LEU A 8 -2.33 -0.39 -0.38
CA LEU A 8 -1.06 -1.10 -0.30
C LEU A 8 -0.99 -1.80 1.06
N ILE A 9 -0.66 -3.10 1.06
CA ILE A 9 -0.40 -3.88 2.25
C ILE A 9 1.09 -4.22 2.27
N THR A 10 1.80 -3.61 3.19
CA THR A 10 3.25 -3.73 3.31
C THR A 10 3.62 -4.43 4.62
N PRO A 11 4.73 -5.18 4.68
CA PRO A 11 5.33 -5.53 5.96
C PRO A 11 5.87 -4.28 6.66
N ASP A 12 6.00 -4.37 7.99
CA ASP A 12 6.35 -3.23 8.85
C ASP A 12 7.72 -2.61 8.51
N ASP A 13 8.69 -3.42 8.08
CA ASP A 13 10.05 -3.00 7.69
C ASP A 13 10.10 -2.23 6.35
N VAL A 14 9.11 -2.47 5.48
CA VAL A 14 8.95 -1.81 4.19
C VAL A 14 8.09 -0.54 4.29
N ALA A 15 7.18 -0.49 5.26
CA ALA A 15 6.15 0.56 5.35
C ALA A 15 6.73 1.98 5.28
N GLN A 16 7.75 2.27 6.11
CA GLN A 16 8.38 3.60 6.14
C GLN A 16 8.96 4.01 4.78
N HIS A 17 9.63 3.09 4.09
CA HIS A 17 10.20 3.36 2.77
C HIS A 17 9.13 3.67 1.72
N VAL A 18 7.97 3.01 1.82
CA VAL A 18 6.82 3.31 0.95
C VAL A 18 6.25 4.68 1.29
N GLU A 19 6.03 5.00 2.56
CA GLU A 19 5.53 6.31 3.00
C GLU A 19 6.45 7.45 2.52
N ASP A 20 7.76 7.32 2.71
CA ASP A 20 8.75 8.29 2.27
C ASP A 20 8.73 8.48 0.75
N LEU A 21 8.58 7.39 -0.01
CA LEU A 21 8.50 7.43 -1.47
C LEU A 21 7.22 8.14 -1.94
N LEU A 22 6.08 7.90 -1.29
CA LEU A 22 4.83 8.61 -1.60
C LEU A 22 4.93 10.10 -1.27
N LEU A 23 5.53 10.45 -0.12
CA LEU A 23 5.78 11.84 0.27
C LEU A 23 6.73 12.56 -0.70
N SER A 24 7.66 11.84 -1.33
CA SER A 24 8.57 12.40 -2.33
C SER A 24 7.90 12.75 -3.68
N ARG A 25 6.66 12.30 -3.91
CA ARG A 25 5.91 12.48 -5.16
C ARG A 25 4.56 13.15 -4.94
N PRO A 26 4.55 14.43 -4.49
CA PRO A 26 3.32 15.19 -4.32
C PRO A 26 2.57 15.45 -5.63
N ASP A 27 3.26 15.26 -6.78
CA ASP A 27 2.67 15.27 -8.11
C ASP A 27 1.75 14.07 -8.39
N LEU A 28 2.03 12.92 -7.76
CA LEU A 28 1.24 11.69 -7.92
C LEU A 28 0.29 11.43 -6.74
N VAL A 29 0.69 11.83 -5.53
CA VAL A 29 -0.04 11.55 -4.30
C VAL A 29 -0.22 12.84 -3.50
N ARG A 30 -1.47 13.32 -3.45
CA ARG A 30 -1.80 14.54 -2.68
C ARG A 30 -1.78 14.31 -1.16
N GLY A 31 -1.89 13.06 -0.74
CA GLY A 31 -1.90 12.64 0.65
C GLY A 31 -2.36 11.19 0.75
N PHE A 32 -2.01 10.52 1.84
CA PHE A 32 -2.40 9.15 2.12
C PHE A 32 -2.70 8.99 3.61
N THR A 33 -3.36 7.89 3.94
CA THR A 33 -3.55 7.44 5.32
C THR A 33 -2.86 6.11 5.51
N SER A 34 -2.29 5.87 6.69
CA SER A 34 -1.75 4.57 7.05
C SER A 34 -2.32 4.04 8.37
N GLY A 35 -2.38 2.71 8.51
CA GLY A 35 -2.90 2.05 9.70
C GLY A 35 -2.42 0.61 9.82
N ARG A 36 -2.32 0.11 11.05
CA ARG A 36 -1.96 -1.29 11.33
C ARG A 36 -3.12 -2.21 11.00
N VAL A 37 -2.84 -3.31 10.31
CA VAL A 37 -3.79 -4.38 9.99
C VAL A 37 -3.15 -5.75 10.20
N ASN A 38 -3.98 -6.79 10.30
CA ASN A 38 -3.50 -8.18 10.36
C ASN A 38 -3.69 -8.87 9.01
N GLY A 39 -2.59 -9.36 8.44
CA GLY A 39 -2.62 -10.17 7.23
C GLY A 39 -2.86 -11.64 7.55
N HIS A 40 -3.89 -12.23 6.95
CA HIS A 40 -4.22 -13.66 7.06
C HIS A 40 -4.28 -14.28 5.66
N GLY A 41 -3.63 -15.42 5.43
CA GLY A 41 -3.68 -16.09 4.12
C GLY A 41 -2.74 -17.30 3.99
N ALA A 42 -3.15 -18.27 3.17
CA ALA A 42 -2.40 -19.53 2.95
C ALA A 42 -1.12 -19.37 2.11
N ALA A 43 -0.97 -18.25 1.39
CA ALA A 43 0.17 -17.95 0.51
C ALA A 43 1.08 -16.82 1.05
N ILE A 44 0.88 -16.39 2.30
CA ILE A 44 1.83 -15.49 2.96
C ILE A 44 3.08 -16.33 3.24
N GLN A 45 4.21 -16.01 2.60
CA GLN A 45 5.50 -16.51 3.09
C GLN A 45 5.68 -15.90 4.48
N LEU A 46 5.39 -16.71 5.50
CA LEU A 46 5.64 -16.41 6.90
C LEU A 46 7.17 -16.53 7.06
N VAL A 47 7.86 -15.41 7.10
CA VAL A 47 9.34 -15.36 7.10
C VAL A 47 9.86 -15.38 8.54
N GLU A 48 9.09 -14.85 9.50
CA GLU A 48 9.50 -14.75 10.89
C GLU A 48 8.86 -15.83 11.78
N ALA A 49 9.62 -16.36 12.73
CA ALA A 49 9.21 -17.48 13.59
C ALA A 49 7.94 -17.19 14.41
N ALA A 50 7.67 -15.92 14.73
CA ALA A 50 6.45 -15.50 15.43
C ALA A 50 5.18 -15.60 14.54
N GLU A 51 5.31 -15.42 13.23
CA GLU A 51 4.21 -15.45 12.26
C GLU A 51 3.72 -16.88 11.99
N LEU A 52 4.62 -17.86 12.10
CA LEU A 52 4.32 -19.29 12.01
C LEU A 52 3.49 -19.81 13.20
N VAL A 53 3.54 -19.12 14.35
CA VAL A 53 2.85 -19.52 15.59
C VAL A 53 1.47 -18.85 15.72
N SER A 54 1.30 -17.62 15.24
CA SER A 54 0.05 -16.84 15.38
C SER A 54 -0.94 -16.99 14.21
N GLY A 55 -0.49 -17.45 13.05
CA GLY A 55 -1.33 -17.54 11.84
C GLY A 55 -1.68 -16.18 11.21
N HIS A 56 -0.98 -15.11 11.61
CA HIS A 56 -1.10 -13.78 11.03
C HIS A 56 0.22 -13.01 11.08
N SER A 57 0.42 -12.14 10.10
CA SER A 57 1.58 -11.26 10.00
C SER A 57 1.11 -9.81 10.24
N PRO A 58 1.71 -9.05 11.16
CA PRO A 58 1.42 -7.62 11.30
C PRO A 58 1.79 -6.90 10.00
N ARG A 59 0.91 -6.02 9.54
CA ARG A 59 1.08 -5.26 8.29
C ARG A 59 0.69 -3.81 8.50
N ILE A 60 1.21 -2.96 7.63
CA ILE A 60 0.72 -1.60 7.45
C ILE A 60 -0.11 -1.55 6.17
N GLN A 61 -1.34 -1.05 6.30
CA GLN A 61 -2.17 -0.67 5.17
C GLN A 61 -1.97 0.82 4.91
N ILE A 62 -1.55 1.17 3.70
CA ILE A 62 -1.42 2.54 3.21
C ILE A 62 -2.46 2.76 2.12
N GLN A 63 -3.21 3.86 2.20
CA GLN A 63 -4.29 4.16 1.26
C GLN A 63 -4.22 5.59 0.74
N THR A 64 -4.44 5.75 -0.56
CA THR A 64 -4.56 7.05 -1.22
C THR A 64 -5.63 6.99 -2.30
N VAL A 65 -6.25 8.13 -2.60
CA VAL A 65 -7.22 8.28 -3.68
C VAL A 65 -6.71 9.28 -4.69
N GLY A 66 -6.85 8.97 -5.98
CA GLY A 66 -6.54 9.90 -7.05
C GLY A 66 -6.89 9.36 -8.43
N PRO A 67 -6.53 10.11 -9.49
CA PRO A 67 -6.80 9.71 -10.86
C PRO A 67 -6.15 8.36 -11.19
N GLU A 68 -6.85 7.51 -11.94
CA GLU A 68 -6.35 6.19 -12.36
C GLU A 68 -4.91 6.21 -12.93
N PRO A 69 -4.53 7.13 -13.84
CA PRO A 69 -3.15 7.18 -14.36
C PRO A 69 -2.11 7.38 -13.26
N ASP A 70 -2.41 8.22 -12.28
CA ASP A 70 -1.50 8.54 -11.19
C ASP A 70 -1.33 7.34 -10.26
N MET A 71 -2.43 6.62 -9.96
CA MET A 71 -2.37 5.40 -9.14
C MET A 71 -1.53 4.30 -9.81
N HIS A 72 -1.63 4.15 -11.13
CA HIS A 72 -0.76 3.24 -11.89
C HIS A 72 0.70 3.72 -11.89
N ALA A 73 0.95 5.03 -11.98
CA ALA A 73 2.30 5.59 -11.89
C ALA A 73 2.93 5.36 -10.51
N VAL A 74 2.14 5.46 -9.43
CA VAL A 74 2.58 5.13 -8.06
C VAL A 74 3.00 3.66 -7.96
N LEU A 75 2.20 2.73 -8.49
CA LEU A 75 2.55 1.31 -8.49
C LEU A 75 3.85 1.03 -9.25
N ALA A 76 4.03 1.68 -10.41
CA ALA A 76 5.26 1.57 -11.19
C ALA A 76 6.47 2.11 -10.43
N LEU A 77 6.32 3.26 -9.77
CA LEU A 77 7.35 3.88 -8.94
C LEU A 77 7.77 2.97 -7.77
N ILE A 78 6.82 2.44 -7.01
CA ILE A 78 7.10 1.52 -5.90
C ILE A 78 7.85 0.30 -6.40
N LYS A 79 7.39 -0.31 -7.52
CA LYS A 79 8.04 -1.48 -8.10
C LYS A 79 9.47 -1.20 -8.56
N GLN A 80 9.76 0.00 -9.06
CA GLN A 80 11.11 0.41 -9.48
C GLN A 80 12.02 0.67 -8.28
N ALA A 81 11.53 1.38 -7.26
CA ALA A 81 12.31 1.75 -6.09
C ALA A 81 12.52 0.59 -5.11
N LEU A 82 11.55 -0.31 -5.00
CA LEU A 82 11.49 -1.39 -4.02
C LEU A 82 11.19 -2.75 -4.70
N PRO A 83 12.05 -3.23 -5.62
CA PRO A 83 11.75 -4.37 -6.50
C PRO A 83 11.58 -5.71 -5.77
N GLN A 84 12.10 -5.85 -4.54
CA GLN A 84 12.01 -7.04 -3.71
C GLN A 84 11.03 -6.88 -2.54
N ALA A 85 10.35 -5.74 -2.44
CA ALA A 85 9.41 -5.51 -1.36
C ALA A 85 8.13 -6.34 -1.57
N ASN A 86 7.74 -7.05 -0.53
CA ASN A 86 6.51 -7.85 -0.51
C ASN A 86 5.28 -6.96 -0.28
N VAL A 87 4.96 -6.10 -1.26
CA VAL A 87 3.80 -5.20 -1.22
C VAL A 87 2.65 -5.80 -2.01
N PHE A 88 1.58 -6.16 -1.32
CA PHE A 88 0.33 -6.56 -1.96
C PHE A 88 -0.55 -5.33 -2.18
N TYR A 89 -1.29 -5.27 -3.29
CA TYR A 89 -2.10 -4.09 -3.61
C TYR A 89 -3.42 -4.45 -4.27
N TRP A 90 -4.37 -3.52 -4.20
CA TRP A 90 -5.57 -3.51 -5.03
C TRP A 90 -6.04 -2.09 -5.32
N LEU A 91 -6.87 -1.96 -6.35
CA LEU A 91 -7.49 -0.72 -6.80
C LEU A 91 -9.01 -0.88 -6.76
N LEU A 92 -9.72 0.11 -6.23
CA LEU A 92 -11.18 0.16 -6.22
C LEU A 92 -11.68 1.47 -6.83
N PRO A 93 -12.76 1.47 -7.63
CA PRO A 93 -13.38 2.70 -8.12
C PRO A 93 -13.92 3.56 -6.98
N VAL A 94 -13.68 4.88 -7.03
CA VAL A 94 -14.22 5.85 -6.09
C VAL A 94 -15.36 6.61 -6.74
N VAL A 95 -16.55 6.55 -6.12
CA VAL A 95 -17.76 7.21 -6.63
C VAL A 95 -17.83 8.70 -6.25
N ALA A 96 -17.19 9.09 -5.14
CA ALA A 96 -17.12 10.48 -4.68
C ALA A 96 -15.96 10.66 -3.68
N MET A 97 -15.35 11.85 -3.69
CA MET A 97 -14.31 12.28 -2.74
C MET A 97 -14.48 13.77 -2.46
N GLY A 98 -14.31 14.19 -1.22
CA GLY A 98 -14.49 15.59 -0.82
C GLY A 98 -14.11 15.86 0.62
N ARG A 99 -14.44 17.06 1.09
CA ARG A 99 -14.34 17.47 2.49
C ARG A 99 -15.72 17.96 2.93
N LEU A 100 -16.07 17.72 4.19
CA LEU A 100 -17.29 18.23 4.82
C LEU A 100 -16.96 19.47 5.65
#